data_AF-A0A2S9FCC0-F1
#
_entry.id   AF-A0A2S9FCC0-F1
#
_cell.length_a   1.000
_cell.length_b   1.000
_cell.length_c   1.000
_cell.angle_alpha   90.00
_cell.angle_beta   90.00
_cell.angle_gamma   90.00
#
_symmetry.space_group_name_H-M   'P 1'
#
loop_
_entity.id
_entity.type
_entity.pdbx_description
1 polymer ?
#
loop_
_entity_poly.entity_id
_entity_poly.type
_entity_poly.pdbx_seq_one_letter_code
_entity_poly.pdbx_strand_id
1 'polypeptide(L)' 'ANYLRVLTMEAQTIARACGKSHVCHLEPDDLVAVSIEAAAMARIPLAGTDWIPGRGGTGE' A
#
# COMPACT_ATOMS: atom_id res chain seq x y z
N ALA A 1 -17.85 17.24 -3.11
CA ALA A 1 -18.23 15.90 -3.63
C ALA A 1 -17.25 15.33 -4.68
N ASN A 2 -16.55 16.15 -5.48
CA ASN A 2 -15.72 15.63 -6.57
C ASN A 2 -14.40 14.97 -6.12
N TYR A 3 -13.76 15.49 -5.08
CA TYR A 3 -12.43 15.02 -4.67
C TYR A 3 -12.42 13.56 -4.21
N LEU A 4 -13.29 13.20 -3.24
CA LEU A 4 -13.40 11.82 -2.77
C LEU A 4 -13.77 10.84 -3.89
N ARG A 5 -14.63 11.27 -4.84
CA ARG A 5 -14.98 10.45 -6.00
C ARG A 5 -13.75 10.16 -6.88
N VAL A 6 -12.92 11.17 -7.13
CA VAL A 6 -11.68 11.00 -7.91
C VAL A 6 -10.71 10.08 -7.17
N LEU A 7 -10.49 10.29 -5.87
CA LEU A 7 -9.64 9.41 -5.07
C LEU A 7 -10.09 7.95 -5.10
N THR A 8 -11.40 7.68 -5.01
CA THR A 8 -11.92 6.31 -5.14
C THR A 8 -11.64 5.72 -6.52
N MET A 9 -11.76 6.51 -7.59
CA MET A 9 -11.45 6.04 -8.95
C MET A 9 -9.96 5.77 -9.15
N GLU A 10 -9.08 6.59 -8.57
CA GLU A 10 -7.62 6.40 -8.63
C GLU A 10 -7.21 5.15 -7.87
N ALA A 11 -7.70 4.96 -6.64
CA ALA A 11 -7.44 3.76 -5.84
C ALA A 11 -7.88 2.48 -6.58
N GLN A 12 -9.05 2.51 -7.22
CA GLN A 12 -9.53 1.41 -8.04
C GLN A 12 -8.68 1.19 -9.31
N THR A 13 -8.11 2.26 -9.86
CA THR A 13 -7.20 2.16 -11.02
C THR A 13 -5.87 1.53 -10.63
N ILE A 14 -5.32 1.86 -9.46
CA ILE A 14 -4.15 1.20 -8.88
C ILE A 14 -4.43 -0.29 -8.67
N ALA A 15 -5.57 -0.65 -8.07
CA ALA A 15 -5.93 -2.05 -7.85
C ALA A 15 -5.94 -2.88 -9.14
N ARG A 16 -6.49 -2.31 -10.23
CA ARG A 16 -6.48 -2.96 -11.55
C ARG A 16 -5.09 -3.11 -12.13
N ALA A 17 -4.19 -2.15 -11.91
CA ALA A 17 -2.81 -2.25 -12.34
C ALA A 17 -2.07 -3.40 -11.64
N CYS A 18 -2.43 -3.70 -10.39
CA CYS A 18 -1.97 -4.89 -9.64
C CYS A 18 -2.73 -6.19 -10.00
N GLY A 19 -3.58 -6.19 -11.04
CA GLY A 19 -4.35 -7.37 -11.43
C GLY A 19 -5.56 -7.68 -10.54
N LYS A 20 -5.95 -6.78 -9.63
CA LYS A 20 -7.07 -6.96 -8.71
C LYS A 20 -8.34 -6.27 -9.21
N SER A 21 -9.48 -6.97 -9.13
CA SER A 21 -10.77 -6.44 -9.61
C SER A 21 -11.39 -5.40 -8.70
N HIS A 22 -11.02 -5.34 -7.43
CA HIS A 22 -11.55 -4.41 -6.43
C HIS A 22 -10.44 -3.97 -5.47
N VAL A 23 -10.47 -2.72 -5.01
CA VAL A 23 -9.45 -2.17 -4.10
C VAL A 23 -9.28 -2.99 -2.81
N CYS A 24 -10.36 -3.58 -2.29
CA CYS A 24 -10.30 -4.43 -1.09
C CYS A 24 -9.66 -5.82 -1.33
N HIS A 25 -9.27 -6.16 -2.56
CA HIS A 25 -8.58 -7.42 -2.88
C HIS A 25 -7.06 -7.24 -3.00
N LEU A 26 -6.54 -6.03 -2.75
CA LEU A 26 -5.10 -5.80 -2.67
C LEU A 26 -4.52 -6.58 -1.49
N GLU A 27 -3.44 -7.29 -1.78
CA GLU A 27 -2.60 -7.99 -0.82
C GLU A 27 -1.33 -7.16 -0.56
N PRO A 28 -0.67 -7.33 0.60
CA PRO A 28 0.54 -6.58 0.92
C PRO A 28 1.66 -6.71 -0.12
N ASP A 29 1.73 -7.85 -0.79
CA ASP A 29 2.74 -8.17 -1.80
C ASP A 29 2.46 -7.56 -3.19
N ASP A 30 1.26 -6.99 -3.41
CA ASP A 30 0.90 -6.35 -4.69
C ASP A 30 1.53 -4.95 -4.88
N LEU A 31 2.03 -4.34 -3.80
CA LEU A 31 2.47 -2.94 -3.75
C LEU A 31 3.79 -2.79 -2.98
N VAL A 32 4.46 -1.68 -3.24
CA VAL A 32 5.66 -1.26 -2.51
C VAL A 32 5.55 0.23 -2.15
N ALA A 33 5.97 0.60 -0.94
CA ALA A 33 5.89 1.97 -0.46
C ALA A 33 7.13 2.79 -0.89
N VAL A 34 6.90 4.04 -1.30
CA VAL A 34 7.98 4.98 -1.70
C VAL A 34 8.46 5.88 -0.54
N SER A 35 7.79 5.83 0.61
CA SER A 35 8.20 6.52 1.84
C SER A 35 8.11 5.60 3.05
N ILE A 36 8.86 5.95 4.10
CA ILE A 36 8.90 5.17 5.36
C ILE A 36 7.55 5.22 6.08
N GLU A 37 6.89 6.38 6.07
CA GLU A 37 5.58 6.56 6.69
C GLU A 37 4.51 5.73 5.99
N ALA A 38 4.52 5.70 4.65
CA ALA A 38 3.61 4.88 3.88
C ALA A 38 3.86 3.38 4.14
N ALA A 39 5.12 2.95 4.21
CA ALA A 39 5.49 1.57 4.55
C ALA A 39 4.98 1.20 5.96
N ALA A 40 5.15 2.08 6.94
CA ALA A 40 4.68 1.88 8.30
C ALA A 40 3.14 1.81 8.41
N MET A 41 2.43 2.73 7.75
CA MET A 41 0.96 2.81 7.81
C MET A 41 0.27 1.69 7.04
N ALA A 42 0.76 1.36 5.83
CA ALA A 42 0.17 0.33 4.98
C ALA A 42 0.68 -1.09 5.29
N ARG A 43 1.78 -1.21 6.06
CA ARG A 43 2.43 -2.47 6.43
C ARG A 43 2.91 -3.27 5.21
N ILE A 44 3.46 -2.56 4.23
CA ILE A 44 4.08 -3.11 3.01
C ILE A 44 5.56 -2.72 2.95
N PRO A 45 6.42 -3.43 2.19
CA PRO A 45 7.86 -3.15 2.14
C PRO A 45 8.18 -1.76 1.57
N LEU A 46 9.30 -1.17 2.02
CA LEU A 46 9.88 0.03 1.43
C LEU A 46 10.60 -0.30 0.12
N ALA A 47 10.41 0.53 -0.91
CA ALA A 47 10.97 0.33 -2.23
C ALA A 47 12.48 0.06 -2.21
N GLY A 48 12.88 -1.03 -2.87
CA GLY A 48 14.28 -1.50 -2.92
C GLY A 48 14.74 -2.30 -1.70
N THR A 49 13.85 -2.65 -0.77
CA THR A 49 14.16 -3.43 0.43
C THR A 49 13.02 -4.40 0.78
N ASP A 50 13.30 -5.40 1.61
CA ASP A 50 12.27 -6.25 2.24
C ASP A 50 11.82 -5.73 3.62
N TRP A 51 12.20 -4.49 3.97
CA TRP A 51 11.98 -3.93 5.30
C TRP A 51 10.61 -3.26 5.43
N ILE A 52 9.87 -3.61 6.49
CA ILE A 52 8.61 -2.98 6.89
C ILE A 52 8.83 -2.32 8.26
N PRO A 53 8.76 -0.98 8.36
CA PRO A 53 8.92 -0.28 9.64
C PRO A 53 7.94 -0.79 10.69
N GLY A 54 8.44 -1.06 11.90
CA GLY A 54 7.66 -1.59 13.01
C GLY A 54 7.35 -3.10 12.96
N ARG A 55 7.72 -3.81 11.88
CA ARG A 55 7.47 -5.27 11.75
C ARG A 55 8.66 -6.16 12.16
N GLY A 56 9.68 -5.59 12.80
CA GLY A 56 10.94 -6.27 13.14
C GLY A 56 11.49 -5.95 14.54
N GLY A 57 10.65 -5.65 15.52
CA GLY A 57 11.08 -5.32 16.88
C GLY A 57 10.11 -5.79 17.95
N THR A 58 10.10 -7.09 18.25
CA THR A 58 9.79 -7.53 19.61
C THR A 58 11.05 -7.36 20.45
N GLY A 59 11.04 -6.35 21.32
CA GLY A 59 11.90 -6.25 22.50
C GLY A 59 13.31 -5.68 22.28
N GLU A 60 13.47 -4.38 22.50
CA GLU A 60 14.31 -3.78 23.56
C GLU A 60 13.90 -2.32 23.79
#